data_AF-A0A3N5PCG8-F1
#
_entry.id   AF-A0A3N5PCG8-F1
#
_cell.length_a   1.000
_cell.length_b   1.000
_cell.length_c   1.000
_cell.angle_alpha   90.00
_cell.angle_beta   90.00
_cell.angle_gamma   90.00
#
_symmetry.space_group_name_H-M   'P 1'
#
loop_
_entity.id
_entity.type
_entity.pdbx_description
1 polymer ?
#
loop_
_entity_poly.entity_id
_entity_poly.type
_entity_poly.pdbx_seq_one_letter_code
_entity_poly.pdbx_strand_id
1 'polypeptide(L)'
;MGNGGTGKFFLRRIEAMKKIGKVQIIKEVDCYTDTSSWLGEYTDKFEEGVIVRKAKEFYEKLPEDYDFPEKGVYYRCFKPVAGDEKVGTKEYYEYGMQDYERAEGLEKGDWCFMGIHARAEVLTSDDGGNWLRNRLSSRGLWGIESDSDKEYFKEVEKEELAILKKVLITFGFTIREIEKAYKSIEEVEK
;
A
#
# COMPACT_ATOMS: atom_id res chain seq x y z
N MET A 1 -20.07 57.16 42.42
CA MET A 1 -20.91 56.67 41.32
C MET A 1 -19.98 56.17 40.22
N GLY A 2 -19.80 54.86 40.10
CA GLY A 2 -18.98 54.24 39.05
C GLY A 2 -19.64 52.94 38.64
N ASN A 3 -20.40 52.98 37.54
CA ASN A 3 -21.12 51.83 37.01
C ASN A 3 -20.13 50.82 36.44
N GLY A 4 -19.81 49.78 37.22
CA GLY A 4 -19.12 48.58 36.76
C GLY A 4 -20.07 47.69 35.96
N GLY A 5 -20.26 48.00 34.69
CA GLY A 5 -20.98 47.13 33.75
C GLY A 5 -20.18 45.86 33.52
N THR A 6 -20.58 44.75 34.14
CA THR A 6 -20.10 43.41 33.84
C THR A 6 -20.63 43.00 32.48
N GLY A 7 -19.88 43.33 31.42
CA GLY A 7 -20.12 42.84 30.07
C GLY A 7 -20.05 41.32 30.06
N LYS A 8 -21.20 40.66 30.09
CA LYS A 8 -21.32 39.24 29.74
C LYS A 8 -20.92 39.10 28.28
N PHE A 9 -19.69 38.67 28.01
CA PHE A 9 -19.29 38.16 26.70
C PHE A 9 -20.10 36.89 26.45
N PHE A 10 -21.22 37.04 25.73
CA PHE A 10 -21.92 35.91 25.14
C PHE A 10 -21.03 35.36 24.04
N LEU A 11 -20.21 34.36 24.35
CA LEU A 11 -19.58 33.52 23.33
C LEU A 11 -20.72 32.85 22.57
N ARG A 12 -21.15 33.47 21.47
CA ARG A 12 -22.03 32.84 20.50
C ARG A 12 -21.28 31.60 20.03
N ARG A 13 -21.80 30.41 20.32
CA ARG A 13 -21.25 29.15 19.83
C ARG A 13 -21.31 29.22 18.30
N ILE A 14 -20.20 29.57 17.67
CA ILE A 14 -20.05 29.47 16.22
C ILE A 14 -20.00 27.97 15.96
N GLU A 15 -21.11 27.40 15.52
CA GLU A 15 -21.09 26.05 14.97
C GLU A 15 -20.29 26.11 13.67
N ALA A 16 -19.04 25.66 13.73
CA ALA A 16 -18.22 25.51 12.54
C ALA A 16 -18.98 24.61 11.54
N MET A 17 -19.20 25.14 10.34
CA MET A 17 -19.84 24.42 9.25
C MET A 17 -18.85 23.39 8.72
N LYS A 18 -19.33 22.18 8.43
CA LYS A 18 -18.53 21.14 7.81
C LYS A 18 -19.31 20.39 6.75
N LYS A 19 -18.61 19.88 5.75
CA LYS A 19 -19.18 18.98 4.75
C LYS A 19 -18.12 18.04 4.18
N ILE A 20 -18.57 16.88 3.74
CA ILE A 20 -17.75 15.94 2.98
C ILE A 20 -17.85 16.35 1.51
N GLY A 21 -16.69 16.55 0.89
CA GLY A 21 -16.56 16.79 -0.54
C GLY A 21 -16.53 15.46 -1.28
N LYS A 22 -15.38 15.14 -1.90
CA LYS A 22 -15.17 13.91 -2.66
C LYS A 22 -14.73 12.77 -1.76
N VAL A 23 -15.27 11.58 -1.96
CA VAL A 23 -14.75 10.32 -1.42
C VAL A 23 -14.25 9.46 -2.59
N GLN A 24 -13.11 8.81 -2.43
CA GLN A 24 -12.51 7.98 -3.48
C GLN A 24 -11.61 6.89 -2.89
N ILE A 25 -11.50 5.77 -3.60
CA ILE A 25 -10.41 4.81 -3.44
C ILE A 25 -9.16 5.38 -4.12
N ILE A 26 -8.02 5.24 -3.46
CA ILE A 26 -6.70 5.52 -4.01
C ILE A 26 -5.95 4.20 -4.08
N LYS A 27 -5.34 3.93 -5.23
CA LYS A 27 -4.38 2.85 -5.44
C LYS A 27 -3.07 3.50 -5.84
N GLU A 28 -2.01 3.22 -5.10
CA GLU A 28 -0.69 3.81 -5.36
C GLU A 28 0.40 2.75 -5.25
N VAL A 29 1.47 2.91 -6.05
CA VAL A 29 2.60 1.99 -6.03
C VAL A 29 3.34 2.14 -4.70
N ASP A 30 3.58 1.01 -4.04
CA ASP A 30 4.41 0.93 -2.85
C ASP A 30 5.87 0.85 -3.27
N CYS A 31 6.61 1.92 -3.05
CA CYS A 31 8.03 2.04 -3.43
C CYS A 31 9.00 1.69 -2.31
N TYR A 32 8.51 1.26 -1.14
CA TYR A 32 9.32 0.96 0.04
C TYR A 32 9.18 -0.48 0.52
N THR A 33 8.79 -1.39 -0.36
CA THR A 33 8.58 -2.79 0.00
C THR A 33 9.90 -3.51 0.24
N ASP A 34 9.99 -4.13 1.42
CA ASP A 34 11.08 -5.03 1.75
C ASP A 34 10.76 -6.45 1.25
N THR A 35 11.35 -6.82 0.11
CA THR A 35 11.15 -8.15 -0.49
C THR A 35 12.13 -9.20 0.01
N SER A 36 13.15 -8.79 0.77
CA SER A 36 14.23 -9.68 1.22
C SER A 36 13.73 -10.81 2.11
N SER A 37 12.75 -10.50 2.95
CA SER A 37 12.16 -11.43 3.91
C SER A 37 11.19 -12.45 3.29
N TRP A 38 10.75 -12.25 2.05
CA TRP A 38 9.70 -13.08 1.45
C TRP A 38 10.08 -13.72 0.11
N LEU A 39 10.77 -13.00 -0.77
CA LEU A 39 11.26 -13.54 -2.04
C LEU A 39 12.72 -13.98 -1.92
N GLY A 40 13.55 -13.16 -1.29
CA GLY A 40 14.98 -13.43 -1.14
C GLY A 40 15.85 -12.24 -1.51
N GLU A 41 17.16 -12.49 -1.57
CA GLU A 41 18.17 -11.44 -1.63
C GLU A 41 19.06 -11.57 -2.87
N TYR A 42 19.28 -10.45 -3.55
CA TYR A 42 20.30 -10.36 -4.57
C TYR A 42 21.70 -10.35 -3.95
N THR A 43 22.61 -11.15 -4.51
CA THR A 43 23.97 -11.31 -3.98
C THR A 43 25.01 -11.53 -5.08
N ASP A 44 26.26 -11.24 -4.77
CA ASP A 44 27.41 -11.55 -5.63
C ASP A 44 28.12 -12.84 -5.23
N LYS A 45 27.70 -13.49 -4.14
CA LYS A 45 28.32 -14.71 -3.64
C LYS A 45 27.81 -15.90 -4.43
N PHE A 46 28.75 -16.75 -4.87
CA PHE A 46 28.46 -18.06 -5.42
C PHE A 46 28.58 -19.08 -4.29
N GLU A 47 27.45 -19.53 -3.78
CA GLU A 47 27.35 -20.51 -2.70
C GLU A 47 26.19 -21.48 -3.01
N GLU A 48 26.15 -22.62 -2.33
CA GLU A 48 25.07 -23.59 -2.51
C GLU A 48 23.69 -22.95 -2.26
N GLY A 49 22.71 -23.27 -3.10
CA GLY A 49 21.35 -22.78 -3.01
C GLY A 49 21.11 -21.41 -3.64
N VAL A 50 22.14 -20.73 -4.18
CA VAL A 50 21.91 -19.50 -4.95
C VAL A 50 21.61 -19.81 -6.42
N ILE A 51 20.76 -18.99 -7.02
CA ILE A 51 20.44 -19.03 -8.44
C ILE A 51 21.36 -18.07 -9.17
N VAL A 52 22.11 -18.56 -10.16
CA VAL A 52 22.96 -17.73 -11.02
C VAL A 52 22.08 -17.07 -12.07
N ARG A 53 21.88 -15.75 -11.98
CA ARG A 53 20.85 -15.02 -12.75
C ARG A 53 21.01 -15.16 -14.26
N LYS A 54 22.26 -15.13 -14.76
CA LYS A 54 22.57 -15.30 -16.19
C LYS A 54 22.19 -16.70 -16.69
N ALA A 55 22.41 -17.74 -15.88
CA ALA A 55 22.08 -19.11 -16.22
C ALA A 55 20.60 -19.44 -15.99
N LYS A 56 19.96 -18.73 -15.04
CA LYS A 56 18.65 -19.06 -14.48
C LYS A 56 18.61 -20.49 -13.91
N GLU A 57 19.68 -20.86 -13.22
CA GLU A 57 19.85 -22.19 -12.64
C GLU A 57 20.63 -22.08 -11.33
N PHE A 58 20.43 -23.05 -10.43
CA PHE A 58 21.15 -23.15 -9.17
C PHE A 58 22.64 -23.41 -9.38
N TYR A 59 23.47 -22.76 -8.57
CA TYR A 59 24.93 -22.80 -8.67
C TYR A 59 25.48 -24.23 -8.70
N GLU A 60 25.01 -25.10 -7.82
CA GLU A 60 25.41 -26.50 -7.68
C GLU A 60 24.98 -27.41 -8.85
N LYS A 61 24.06 -26.94 -9.71
CA LYS A 61 23.60 -27.69 -10.90
C LYS A 61 24.32 -27.27 -12.18
N LEU A 62 25.16 -26.23 -12.12
CA LEU A 62 25.93 -25.77 -13.27
C LEU A 62 27.09 -26.73 -13.58
N PRO A 63 27.48 -26.85 -14.86
CA PRO A 63 28.72 -27.54 -15.23
C PRO A 63 29.95 -26.91 -14.54
N GLU A 64 30.96 -27.73 -14.23
CA GLU A 64 32.20 -27.26 -13.59
C GLU A 64 32.96 -26.21 -14.43
N ASP A 65 32.79 -26.24 -15.75
CA ASP A 65 33.39 -25.33 -16.71
C ASP A 65 32.49 -24.13 -17.08
N TYR A 66 31.42 -23.88 -16.30
CA TYR A 66 30.54 -22.75 -16.54
C TYR A 66 31.27 -21.41 -16.42
N ASP A 67 31.19 -20.60 -17.46
CA ASP A 67 31.79 -19.27 -17.52
C ASP A 67 30.96 -18.25 -16.72
N PHE A 68 31.35 -18.07 -15.45
CA PHE A 68 30.69 -17.14 -14.55
C PHE A 68 30.89 -15.70 -15.00
N PRO A 69 29.82 -14.89 -15.06
CA PRO A 69 29.94 -13.50 -15.47
C PRO A 69 30.86 -12.73 -14.53
N GLU A 70 31.71 -11.88 -15.12
CA GLU A 70 32.46 -10.87 -14.38
C GLU A 70 31.50 -9.98 -13.59
N LYS A 71 32.01 -9.40 -12.49
CA LYS A 71 31.21 -8.51 -11.66
C LYS A 71 30.82 -7.26 -12.46
N GLY A 72 29.54 -7.14 -12.78
CA GLY A 72 28.95 -5.98 -13.45
C GLY A 72 28.31 -5.00 -12.46
N VAL A 73 27.40 -4.17 -12.98
CA VAL A 73 26.60 -3.21 -12.19
C VAL A 73 25.49 -3.92 -11.41
N TYR A 74 25.06 -5.09 -11.88
CA TYR A 74 23.98 -5.87 -11.27
C TYR A 74 24.53 -7.07 -10.52
N TYR A 75 23.86 -7.45 -9.43
CA TYR A 75 24.15 -8.68 -8.69
C TYR A 75 24.08 -9.89 -9.61
N ARG A 76 24.99 -10.84 -9.40
CA ARG A 76 25.14 -12.03 -10.25
C ARG A 76 24.24 -13.19 -9.86
N CYS A 77 23.86 -13.23 -8.59
CA CYS A 77 23.10 -14.32 -7.99
C CYS A 77 21.85 -13.79 -7.28
N PHE A 78 20.91 -14.70 -7.04
CA PHE A 78 19.75 -14.50 -6.19
C PHE A 78 19.69 -15.65 -5.19
N LYS A 79 19.53 -15.32 -3.91
CA LYS A 79 19.37 -16.28 -2.82
C LYS A 79 17.89 -16.32 -2.43
N PRO A 80 17.14 -17.36 -2.82
CA PRO A 80 15.72 -17.44 -2.51
C PRO A 80 15.47 -17.75 -1.03
N VAL A 81 14.28 -17.39 -0.54
CA VAL A 81 13.76 -17.83 0.76
C VAL A 81 13.31 -19.30 0.68
N ALA A 82 12.73 -19.69 -0.45
CA ALA A 82 12.24 -21.03 -0.79
C ALA A 82 11.32 -21.64 0.29
N GLY A 83 10.46 -20.81 0.90
CA GLY A 83 9.54 -21.26 1.96
C GLY A 83 10.23 -21.85 3.19
N ASP A 84 11.45 -21.40 3.50
CA ASP A 84 12.30 -21.93 4.59
C ASP A 84 12.74 -23.40 4.40
N GLU A 85 12.63 -23.94 3.18
CA GLU A 85 13.11 -25.27 2.86
C GLU A 85 14.63 -25.38 2.99
N LYS A 86 15.11 -26.60 3.25
CA LYS A 86 16.55 -26.86 3.37
C LYS A 86 17.21 -26.91 1.99
N VAL A 87 18.29 -26.16 1.81
CA VAL A 87 19.16 -26.23 0.61
C VAL A 87 19.49 -27.70 0.27
N GLY A 88 19.37 -28.04 -1.01
CA GLY A 88 19.60 -29.38 -1.53
C GLY A 88 18.36 -30.26 -1.64
N THR A 89 17.22 -29.88 -1.04
CA THR A 89 15.95 -30.61 -1.22
C THR A 89 15.32 -30.28 -2.57
N LYS A 90 14.43 -31.17 -3.03
CA LYS A 90 13.67 -30.95 -4.26
C LYS A 90 12.78 -29.71 -4.12
N GLU A 91 12.14 -29.57 -2.97
CA GLU A 91 11.22 -28.50 -2.61
C GLU A 91 11.95 -27.14 -2.59
N TYR A 92 13.17 -27.09 -2.04
CA TYR A 92 14.00 -25.88 -2.07
C TYR A 92 14.24 -25.39 -3.50
N TYR A 93 14.54 -26.29 -4.43
CA TYR A 93 14.75 -25.92 -5.82
C TYR A 93 13.47 -25.48 -6.51
N GLU A 94 12.35 -26.14 -6.24
CA GLU A 94 11.06 -25.80 -6.83
C GLU A 94 10.57 -24.43 -6.34
N TYR A 95 10.53 -24.21 -5.03
CA TYR A 95 10.10 -22.93 -4.46
C TYR A 95 11.12 -21.82 -4.70
N GLY A 96 12.41 -22.12 -4.65
CA GLY A 96 13.45 -21.12 -4.91
C GLY A 96 13.41 -20.57 -6.34
N MET A 97 13.00 -21.40 -7.32
CA MET A 97 12.77 -20.86 -8.68
C MET A 97 11.53 -19.98 -8.76
N GLN A 98 10.46 -20.31 -8.04
CA GLN A 98 9.26 -19.47 -8.00
C GLN A 98 9.58 -18.09 -7.42
N ASP A 99 10.33 -18.07 -6.32
CA ASP A 99 10.81 -16.83 -5.70
C ASP A 99 11.65 -15.99 -6.66
N TYR A 100 12.57 -16.63 -7.39
CA TYR A 100 13.40 -15.96 -8.38
C TYR A 100 12.59 -15.38 -9.53
N GLU A 101 11.63 -16.14 -10.06
CA GLU A 101 10.73 -15.68 -11.11
C GLU A 101 9.90 -14.48 -10.65
N ARG A 102 9.38 -14.51 -9.41
CA ARG A 102 8.67 -13.37 -8.81
C ARG A 102 9.59 -12.16 -8.67
N ALA A 103 10.79 -12.31 -8.10
CA ALA A 103 11.74 -11.22 -7.92
C ALA A 103 12.16 -10.57 -9.25
N GLU A 104 12.47 -11.39 -10.27
CA GLU A 104 12.80 -10.88 -11.59
C GLU A 104 11.62 -10.20 -12.30
N GLY A 105 10.39 -10.67 -12.07
CA GLY A 105 9.18 -10.01 -12.55
C GLY A 105 8.98 -8.63 -11.92
N LEU A 106 9.27 -8.51 -10.62
CA LEU A 106 9.21 -7.24 -9.91
C LEU A 106 10.25 -6.24 -10.44
N GLU A 107 11.49 -6.66 -10.62
CA GLU A 107 12.58 -5.84 -11.17
C GLU A 107 12.28 -5.34 -12.60
N LYS A 108 11.57 -6.15 -13.40
CA LYS A 108 11.15 -5.76 -14.76
C LYS A 108 9.92 -4.88 -14.79
N GLY A 109 9.19 -4.78 -13.68
CA GLY A 109 7.89 -4.11 -13.61
C GLY A 109 6.74 -4.91 -14.23
N ASP A 110 6.87 -6.23 -14.34
CA ASP A 110 5.77 -7.12 -14.77
C ASP A 110 4.64 -7.12 -13.72
N TRP A 111 5.00 -6.89 -12.46
CA TRP A 111 4.09 -6.62 -11.35
C TRP A 111 4.76 -5.66 -10.36
N CYS A 112 4.00 -5.10 -9.43
CA CYS A 112 4.50 -4.22 -8.38
C CYS A 112 3.68 -4.38 -7.10
N PHE A 113 4.22 -3.92 -5.97
CA PHE A 113 3.43 -3.76 -4.76
C PHE A 113 2.62 -2.46 -4.81
N MET A 114 1.45 -2.49 -4.19
CA MET A 114 0.53 -1.38 -4.13
C MET A 114 -0.04 -1.20 -2.73
N GLY A 115 -0.39 0.04 -2.43
CA GLY A 115 -1.28 0.44 -1.36
C GLY A 115 -2.68 0.70 -1.88
N ILE A 116 -3.70 0.24 -1.15
CA ILE A 116 -5.09 0.61 -1.36
C ILE A 116 -5.60 1.29 -0.10
N HIS A 117 -6.13 2.51 -0.25
CA HIS A 117 -6.71 3.23 0.87
C HIS A 117 -7.90 4.09 0.41
N ALA A 118 -8.86 4.34 1.30
CA ALA A 118 -9.97 5.25 1.05
C ALA A 118 -9.62 6.67 1.51
N ARG A 119 -10.06 7.69 0.79
CA ARG A 119 -9.80 9.11 1.10
C ARG A 119 -11.05 9.96 0.92
N ALA A 120 -11.33 10.81 1.90
CA ALA A 120 -12.34 11.85 1.84
C ALA A 120 -11.68 13.24 1.84
N GLU A 121 -12.14 14.11 0.95
CA GLU A 121 -11.97 15.55 1.10
C GLU A 121 -13.01 16.06 2.09
N VAL A 122 -12.57 16.83 3.09
CA VAL A 122 -13.45 17.44 4.08
C VAL A 122 -13.25 18.94 4.09
N LEU A 123 -14.35 19.67 4.17
CA LEU A 123 -14.38 21.13 4.06
C LEU A 123 -14.95 21.69 5.37
N THR A 124 -14.25 22.62 5.99
CA THR A 124 -14.68 23.31 7.22
C THR A 124 -14.66 24.82 7.05
N SER A 125 -15.62 25.52 7.66
CA SER A 125 -15.76 26.97 7.58
C SER A 125 -16.36 27.53 8.87
N ASP A 126 -15.89 28.69 9.31
CA ASP A 126 -16.43 29.42 10.46
C ASP A 126 -17.42 30.54 10.06
N ASP A 127 -17.38 30.99 8.80
CA ASP A 127 -18.20 32.07 8.24
C ASP A 127 -19.14 31.63 7.10
N GLY A 128 -18.99 30.40 6.61
CA GLY A 128 -19.70 29.84 5.45
C GLY A 128 -19.18 30.29 4.09
N GLY A 129 -18.30 31.30 4.04
CA GLY A 129 -17.74 31.87 2.82
C GLY A 129 -16.35 31.31 2.49
N ASN A 130 -15.50 31.15 3.49
CA ASN A 130 -14.13 30.66 3.36
C ASN A 130 -14.05 29.21 3.83
N TRP A 131 -13.58 28.31 2.96
CA TRP A 131 -13.56 26.88 3.23
C TRP A 131 -12.14 26.35 3.29
N LEU A 132 -11.74 25.87 4.47
CA LEU A 132 -10.51 25.10 4.63
C LEU A 132 -10.75 23.68 4.09
N ARG A 133 -9.88 23.25 3.18
CA ARG A 133 -9.91 21.91 2.57
C ARG A 133 -8.87 21.02 3.23
N ASN A 134 -9.33 19.94 3.85
CA ASN A 134 -8.50 18.91 4.45
C ASN A 134 -8.77 17.55 3.79
N ARG A 135 -7.89 16.59 4.07
CA ARG A 135 -8.04 15.20 3.63
C ARG A 135 -8.00 14.29 4.83
N LEU A 136 -8.99 13.41 4.93
CA LEU A 136 -9.01 12.31 5.88
C LEU A 136 -8.91 11.01 5.08
N SER A 137 -8.16 10.05 5.58
CA SER A 137 -8.01 8.74 4.93
C SER A 137 -8.17 7.63 5.94
N SER A 138 -8.49 6.44 5.43
CA SER A 138 -8.16 5.21 6.14
C SER A 138 -6.63 5.04 6.23
N ARG A 139 -6.18 4.02 6.96
CA ARG A 139 -4.75 3.73 7.10
C ARG A 139 -4.16 3.14 5.81
N GLY A 140 -5.00 2.50 5.00
CA GLY A 140 -4.58 1.74 3.85
C GLY A 140 -4.10 0.35 4.21
N LEU A 141 -4.25 -0.56 3.25
CA LEU A 141 -3.54 -1.83 3.20
C LEU A 141 -2.44 -1.72 2.15
N TRP A 142 -1.22 -2.07 2.54
CA TRP A 142 0.01 -1.93 1.75
C TRP A 142 0.66 -3.30 1.51
N GLY A 143 1.59 -3.38 0.57
CA GLY A 143 2.22 -4.64 0.19
C GLY A 143 1.29 -5.58 -0.59
N ILE A 144 0.27 -5.06 -1.28
CA ILE A 144 -0.60 -5.86 -2.14
C ILE A 144 0.05 -6.02 -3.51
N GLU A 145 0.15 -7.25 -4.02
CA GLU A 145 0.69 -7.48 -5.36
C GLU A 145 -0.31 -7.01 -6.43
N SER A 146 0.16 -6.24 -7.43
CA SER A 146 -0.70 -5.66 -8.47
C SER A 146 -1.39 -6.68 -9.36
N ASP A 147 -0.87 -7.90 -9.40
CA ASP A 147 -1.40 -9.05 -10.13
C ASP A 147 -2.27 -9.98 -9.25
N SER A 148 -2.61 -9.55 -8.04
CA SER A 148 -3.64 -10.20 -7.19
C SER A 148 -5.02 -10.21 -7.87
N ASP A 149 -5.92 -11.05 -7.37
CA ASP A 149 -7.25 -11.20 -7.93
C ASP A 149 -8.15 -9.96 -7.71
N LYS A 150 -9.11 -9.78 -8.64
CA LYS A 150 -9.99 -8.60 -8.64
C LYS A 150 -10.99 -8.62 -7.49
N GLU A 151 -11.37 -9.81 -7.02
CA GLU A 151 -12.29 -10.02 -5.92
C GLU A 151 -11.65 -9.56 -4.61
N TYR A 152 -10.38 -9.90 -4.38
CA TYR A 152 -9.56 -9.43 -3.26
C TYR A 152 -9.43 -7.91 -3.27
N PHE A 153 -9.14 -7.30 -4.42
CA PHE A 153 -9.11 -5.84 -4.51
C PHE A 153 -10.42 -5.18 -4.07
N LYS A 154 -11.57 -5.73 -4.51
CA LYS A 154 -12.89 -5.21 -4.11
C LYS A 154 -13.16 -5.40 -2.62
N GLU A 155 -12.69 -6.50 -2.03
CA GLU A 155 -12.79 -6.74 -0.59
C GLU A 155 -12.01 -5.67 0.19
N VAL A 156 -10.75 -5.46 -0.16
CA VAL A 156 -9.89 -4.43 0.47
C VAL A 156 -10.50 -3.04 0.32
N GLU A 157 -10.98 -2.68 -0.88
CA GLU A 157 -11.65 -1.39 -1.12
C GLU A 157 -12.86 -1.19 -0.20
N LYS A 158 -13.70 -2.22 -0.04
CA LYS A 158 -14.88 -2.18 0.82
C LYS A 158 -14.49 -2.03 2.30
N GLU A 159 -13.45 -2.73 2.75
CA GLU A 159 -12.94 -2.62 4.12
C GLU A 159 -12.38 -1.22 4.39
N GLU A 160 -11.55 -0.69 3.49
CA GLU A 160 -10.96 0.64 3.61
C GLU A 160 -12.03 1.74 3.61
N LEU A 161 -13.07 1.60 2.79
CA LEU A 161 -14.25 2.47 2.82
C LEU A 161 -14.98 2.40 4.15
N ALA A 162 -15.14 1.21 4.74
CA ALA A 162 -15.77 1.04 6.05
C ALA A 162 -14.91 1.65 7.17
N ILE A 163 -13.59 1.57 7.08
CA ILE A 163 -12.66 2.25 8.00
C ILE A 163 -12.78 3.76 7.87
N LEU A 164 -12.78 4.31 6.65
CA LEU A 164 -12.96 5.74 6.43
C LEU A 164 -14.28 6.27 7.01
N LYS A 165 -15.38 5.49 6.92
CA LYS A 165 -16.65 5.85 7.58
C LYS A 165 -16.46 6.03 9.09
N LYS A 166 -15.73 5.13 9.75
CA LYS A 166 -15.42 5.23 11.19
C LYS A 166 -14.58 6.48 11.49
N VAL A 167 -13.55 6.77 10.67
CA VAL A 167 -12.73 7.98 10.80
C VAL A 167 -13.59 9.25 10.70
N LEU A 168 -14.50 9.31 9.72
CA LEU A 168 -15.40 10.45 9.55
C LEU A 168 -16.35 10.64 10.74
N ILE A 169 -16.89 9.54 11.31
CA ILE A 169 -17.69 9.59 12.54
C ILE A 169 -16.86 10.13 13.71
N THR A 170 -15.61 9.68 13.87
CA THR A 170 -14.70 10.18 14.91
C THR A 170 -14.42 11.68 14.75
N PHE A 171 -14.35 12.19 13.52
CA PHE A 171 -14.25 13.62 13.21
C PHE A 171 -15.58 14.37 13.34
N GLY A 172 -16.63 13.69 13.80
CA GLY A 172 -17.92 14.25 14.18
C GLY A 172 -18.91 14.40 13.02
N PHE A 173 -18.67 13.81 11.86
CA PHE A 173 -19.69 13.74 10.81
C PHE A 173 -20.81 12.79 11.21
N THR A 174 -22.04 13.15 10.86
CA THR A 174 -23.21 12.30 11.08
C THR A 174 -23.28 11.21 10.03
N ILE A 175 -23.95 10.10 10.37
CA ILE A 175 -24.18 8.98 9.45
C ILE A 175 -24.88 9.49 8.16
N ARG A 176 -25.85 10.40 8.29
CA ARG A 176 -26.58 10.96 7.13
C ARG A 176 -25.67 11.73 6.18
N GLU A 177 -24.73 12.53 6.69
CA GLU A 177 -23.76 13.27 5.87
C GLU A 177 -22.83 12.31 5.13
N ILE A 178 -22.39 11.24 5.80
CA ILE A 178 -21.53 10.21 5.23
C ILE A 178 -22.25 9.43 4.13
N GLU A 179 -23.47 8.94 4.39
CA GLU A 179 -24.27 8.21 3.40
C GLU A 179 -24.54 9.05 2.15
N LYS A 180 -24.82 10.34 2.32
CA LYS A 180 -25.00 11.26 1.19
C LYS A 180 -23.74 11.36 0.32
N ALA A 181 -22.56 11.42 0.92
CA ALA A 181 -21.29 11.51 0.20
C ALA A 181 -20.88 10.19 -0.48
N TYR A 182 -21.28 9.04 0.07
CA TYR A 182 -20.94 7.73 -0.51
C TYR A 182 -21.86 7.35 -1.67
N LYS A 183 -23.14 7.77 -1.65
CA LYS A 183 -24.06 7.54 -2.78
C LYS A 183 -23.54 8.14 -4.10
N SER A 184 -22.84 9.27 -4.04
CA SER A 184 -22.23 9.87 -5.23
C SER A 184 -21.05 9.07 -5.81
N ILE A 185 -20.53 8.05 -5.11
CA ILE A 185 -19.52 7.14 -5.67
C ILE A 185 -20.21 6.01 -6.44
N GLU A 186 -21.23 5.39 -5.83
CA GLU A 186 -21.98 4.28 -6.43
C GLU A 186 -22.74 4.65 -7.71
N GLU A 187 -23.05 5.94 -7.91
CA GLU A 187 -23.66 6.46 -9.14
C GLU A 187 -22.64 6.73 -10.26
N VAL A 188 -21.35 6.86 -9.95
CA VAL A 188 -20.27 7.10 -10.92
C VAL A 188 -19.67 5.79 -11.44
N GLU A 189 -19.80 4.70 -10.69
CA GLU A 189 -19.32 3.35 -11.04
C GLU A 189 -20.35 2.47 -11.78
N LYS A 190 -21.59 2.98 -11.99
CA LYS A 190 -22.64 2.33 -12.79
C LYS A 190 -22.63 2.80 -14.24
#